data_AF-D6GRL1-F1
#
_entry.id   AF-D6GRL1-F1
#
_cell.length_a   1.000
_cell.length_b   1.000
_cell.length_c   1.000
_cell.angle_alpha   90.00
_cell.angle_beta   90.00
_cell.angle_gamma   90.00
#
_symmetry.space_group_name_H-M   'P 1'
#
loop_
_entity.id
_entity.type
_entity.pdbx_description
1 polymer ?
#
loop_
_entity_poly.entity_id
_entity_poly.type
_entity_poly.pdbx_seq_one_letter_code
_entity_poly.pdbx_strand_id
1 'polypeptide(L)'
;MNIVLGEIMMKKQWIFITALMTIPVIFGACNNLSKNSDASYEDDSGSKNNIAVHQVAQEDKNIQEADLHKIFQKNIVNGNRELSFLCADYDNDGTLEAFGVSADESTAADERVAKLYFINGKGNCEEIPYPKKEDFVVETWVKNDFVGDGEIVGQDDEKFFVWIENFGGPGSLAHVFGVKDGKYFRTNISGEVEDFAISEDGLYVGTTSFFKDIDSPDFAGREWMLHYFNYDNTKDEFIEIRSEPADV
;
A
#
# COMPACT_ATOMS: atom_id res chain seq x y z
N MET A 1 -34.13 24.36 -34.01
CA MET A 1 -33.83 24.44 -32.57
C MET A 1 -32.63 23.54 -32.35
N ASN A 2 -31.44 24.13 -32.25
CA ASN A 2 -30.18 23.40 -32.21
C ASN A 2 -29.93 22.91 -30.79
N ILE A 3 -29.75 21.60 -30.61
CA ILE A 3 -29.26 21.01 -29.37
C ILE A 3 -27.77 20.77 -29.57
N VAL A 4 -26.97 21.43 -28.75
CA VAL A 4 -25.52 21.28 -28.67
C VAL A 4 -25.26 20.02 -27.82
N LEU A 5 -24.71 18.96 -28.43
CA LEU A 5 -24.08 17.86 -27.69
C LEU A 5 -22.71 18.34 -27.24
N GLY A 6 -22.51 18.43 -25.93
CA GLY A 6 -21.18 18.54 -25.33
C GLY A 6 -20.57 17.15 -25.20
N GLU A 7 -19.55 16.85 -25.98
CA GLU A 7 -18.69 15.69 -25.79
C GLU A 7 -17.94 15.82 -24.45
N ILE A 8 -18.19 14.92 -23.50
CA ILE A 8 -17.30 14.76 -22.35
C ILE A 8 -16.15 13.86 -22.81
N MET A 9 -15.03 14.51 -23.13
CA MET A 9 -13.80 13.87 -23.56
C MET A 9 -12.98 13.47 -22.32
N MET A 10 -13.04 12.20 -21.88
CA MET A 10 -12.09 11.68 -20.90
C MET A 10 -10.68 11.67 -21.52
N LYS A 11 -9.83 12.61 -21.09
CA LYS A 11 -8.40 12.60 -21.43
C LYS A 11 -7.66 11.71 -20.45
N LYS A 12 -7.31 10.49 -20.86
CA LYS A 12 -6.29 9.69 -20.18
C LYS A 12 -4.94 10.40 -20.29
N GLN A 13 -4.49 11.06 -19.21
CA GLN A 13 -3.13 11.56 -19.11
C GLN A 13 -2.21 10.42 -18.67
N TRP A 14 -1.41 9.94 -19.62
CA TRP A 14 -0.27 9.07 -19.36
C TRP A 14 0.87 9.95 -18.84
N ILE A 15 1.20 9.85 -17.56
CA ILE A 15 2.40 10.49 -17.02
C ILE A 15 3.56 9.52 -17.19
N PHE A 16 4.38 9.75 -18.22
CA PHE A 16 5.73 9.18 -18.32
C PHE A 16 6.67 10.01 -17.45
N ILE A 17 7.12 9.47 -16.31
CA ILE A 17 8.22 10.07 -15.55
C ILE A 17 9.54 9.52 -16.09
N THR A 18 10.18 10.27 -16.99
CA THR A 18 11.60 10.12 -17.27
C THR A 18 12.41 10.85 -16.20
N ALA A 19 12.96 10.11 -15.23
CA ALA A 19 13.88 10.66 -14.25
C ALA A 19 15.23 11.00 -14.92
N LEU A 20 15.49 12.30 -15.10
CA LEU A 20 16.80 12.84 -15.46
C LEU A 20 17.62 12.99 -14.18
N MET A 21 18.74 12.26 -14.06
CA MET A 21 19.70 12.44 -12.97
C MET A 21 20.31 13.85 -13.03
N THR A 22 20.28 14.56 -11.90
CA THR A 22 21.25 15.63 -11.61
C THR A 22 21.75 15.48 -10.18
N ILE A 23 23.03 15.12 -10.04
CA ILE A 23 23.78 15.08 -8.79
C ILE A 23 24.36 16.49 -8.56
N PRO A 24 24.09 17.16 -7.42
CA PRO A 24 24.96 18.22 -6.94
C PRO A 24 26.00 17.62 -5.99
N VAL A 25 27.26 17.59 -6.45
CA VAL A 25 28.43 17.43 -5.58
C VAL A 25 28.62 18.76 -4.83
N ILE A 26 28.57 18.73 -3.50
CA ILE A 26 29.05 19.84 -2.66
C ILE A 26 30.22 19.33 -1.82
N PHE A 27 31.42 19.77 -2.18
CA PHE A 27 32.59 19.82 -1.30
C PHE A 27 32.45 21.01 -0.36
N GLY A 28 32.66 20.80 0.93
CA GLY A 28 32.72 21.86 1.93
C GLY A 28 33.36 21.37 3.22
N ALA A 29 34.68 21.50 3.29
CA ALA A 29 35.46 21.28 4.51
C ALA A 29 35.19 22.40 5.53
N CYS A 30 35.10 22.05 6.82
CA CYS A 30 35.52 22.92 7.91
C CYS A 30 35.95 22.10 9.13
N ASN A 31 37.23 22.26 9.48
CA ASN A 31 37.87 21.83 10.70
C ASN A 31 37.19 22.42 11.94
N ASN A 32 37.19 21.68 13.05
CA ASN A 32 37.41 22.29 14.36
C ASN A 32 38.28 21.40 15.24
N LEU A 33 39.55 21.79 15.32
CA LEU A 33 40.50 21.47 16.38
C LEU A 33 40.09 22.24 17.65
N SER A 34 40.08 21.56 18.80
CA SER A 34 40.20 22.18 20.12
C SER A 34 40.86 21.17 21.06
N LYS A 35 42.20 21.08 21.01
CA LYS A 35 43.15 21.50 22.07
C LYS A 35 42.84 20.93 23.47
N ASN A 36 43.60 19.89 23.82
CA ASN A 36 43.98 19.56 25.19
C ASN A 36 44.91 20.63 25.76
N SER A 37 44.74 20.95 27.04
CA SER A 37 45.79 21.51 27.88
C SER A 37 45.62 21.02 29.31
N ASP A 38 46.64 20.33 29.80
CA ASP A 38 46.85 19.95 31.19
C ASP A 38 47.05 21.16 32.11
N ALA A 39 46.55 21.08 33.35
CA ALA A 39 47.15 21.70 34.53
C ALA A 39 46.66 20.99 35.81
N SER A 40 47.63 20.72 36.69
CA SER A 40 47.61 19.90 37.91
C SER A 40 47.20 20.64 39.18
N TYR A 41 46.63 19.92 40.17
CA TYR A 41 47.15 19.66 41.53
C TYR A 41 46.05 19.33 42.57
N GLU A 42 46.19 18.12 43.14
CA GLU A 42 45.99 17.59 44.51
C GLU A 42 44.73 17.82 45.39
N ASP A 43 44.29 16.66 45.93
CA ASP A 43 43.65 16.31 47.21
C ASP A 43 42.33 16.97 47.67
N ASP A 44 41.27 16.18 47.83
CA ASP A 44 40.87 15.59 49.13
C ASP A 44 39.53 14.82 49.00
N SER A 45 39.42 13.77 49.80
CA SER A 45 38.30 12.91 50.19
C SER A 45 36.85 13.29 49.79
N GLY A 46 36.09 12.29 49.31
CA GLY A 46 34.62 12.37 49.36
C GLY A 46 33.87 11.46 48.38
N SER A 47 33.53 10.26 48.83
CA SER A 47 32.51 9.38 48.24
C SER A 47 31.26 10.14 47.81
N LYS A 48 30.85 9.97 46.54
CA LYS A 48 29.45 9.91 46.07
C LYS A 48 29.41 9.43 44.61
N ASN A 49 29.03 8.16 44.44
CA ASN A 49 28.64 7.57 43.17
C ASN A 49 27.43 8.33 42.61
N ASN A 50 27.67 9.32 41.76
CA ASN A 50 26.65 9.82 40.84
C ASN A 50 26.92 9.18 39.49
N ILE A 51 26.32 8.00 39.28
CA ILE A 51 26.16 7.44 37.94
C ILE A 51 25.26 8.43 37.20
N ALA A 52 25.89 9.32 36.43
CA ALA A 52 25.20 10.09 35.42
C ALA A 52 24.69 9.07 34.41
N VAL A 53 23.42 8.67 34.58
CA VAL A 53 22.66 7.97 33.56
C VAL A 53 22.57 8.93 32.39
N HIS A 54 23.53 8.83 31.47
CA HIS A 54 23.33 9.27 30.10
C HIS A 54 22.15 8.44 29.59
N GLN A 55 20.94 8.99 29.71
CA GLN A 55 19.85 8.61 28.84
C GLN A 55 20.32 8.99 27.44
N VAL A 56 20.91 8.00 26.76
CA VAL A 56 21.02 8.02 25.31
C VAL A 56 19.56 8.09 24.85
N ALA A 57 19.11 9.28 24.46
CA ALA A 57 17.94 9.39 23.61
C ALA A 57 18.23 8.46 22.44
N GLN A 58 17.50 7.33 22.35
CA GLN A 58 17.43 6.62 21.09
C GLN A 58 16.83 7.64 20.13
N GLU A 59 17.66 8.22 19.26
CA GLU A 59 17.15 8.84 18.05
C GLU A 59 16.35 7.72 17.37
N ASP A 60 15.02 7.84 17.40
CA ASP A 60 14.13 7.02 16.58
C ASP A 60 14.55 7.29 15.15
N LYS A 61 15.40 6.40 14.65
CA LYS A 61 15.94 6.50 13.31
C LYS A 61 14.79 6.13 12.39
N ASN A 62 14.07 7.13 11.88
CA ASN A 62 13.00 6.91 10.90
C ASN A 62 13.52 6.00 9.80
N ILE A 63 12.92 4.82 9.73
CA ILE A 63 13.29 3.81 8.73
C ILE A 63 12.99 4.42 7.37
N GLN A 64 13.99 4.41 6.50
CA GLN A 64 13.84 4.92 5.14
C GLN A 64 13.23 3.84 4.24
N GLU A 65 12.56 4.24 3.16
CA GLU A 65 12.01 3.31 2.15
C GLU A 65 13.03 2.25 1.71
N ALA A 66 14.28 2.66 1.46
CA ALA A 66 15.34 1.74 1.06
C ALA A 66 15.68 0.66 2.12
N ASP A 67 15.42 0.92 3.39
CA ASP A 67 15.60 -0.06 4.46
C ASP A 67 14.38 -1.00 4.54
N LEU A 68 13.16 -0.49 4.35
CA LEU A 68 11.94 -1.32 4.23
C LEU A 68 12.02 -2.25 3.01
N HIS A 69 12.53 -1.77 1.87
CA HIS A 69 12.71 -2.60 0.68
C HIS A 69 13.73 -3.72 0.90
N LYS A 70 14.84 -3.45 1.60
CA LYS A 70 15.80 -4.50 1.98
C LYS A 70 15.17 -5.53 2.92
N ILE A 71 14.28 -5.11 3.81
CA ILE A 71 13.55 -6.01 4.70
C ILE A 71 12.62 -6.88 3.87
N PHE A 72 11.88 -6.30 2.93
CA PHE A 72 11.02 -7.03 2.01
C PHE A 72 11.81 -8.11 1.26
N GLN A 73 12.88 -7.72 0.58
CA GLN A 73 13.75 -8.61 -0.21
C GLN A 73 14.31 -9.78 0.61
N LYS A 74 14.60 -9.59 1.91
CA LYS A 74 15.06 -10.66 2.80
C LYS A 74 13.96 -11.65 3.22
N ASN A 75 12.70 -11.23 3.19
CA ASN A 75 11.54 -12.03 3.60
C ASN A 75 10.85 -12.74 2.42
N ILE A 76 11.15 -12.36 1.18
CA ILE A 76 10.74 -13.12 0.00
C ILE A 76 11.35 -14.52 0.07
N VAL A 77 10.52 -15.55 -0.10
CA VAL A 77 10.97 -16.95 -0.10
C VAL A 77 11.93 -17.18 -1.27
N ASN A 78 13.03 -17.92 -1.03
CA ASN A 78 13.99 -18.28 -2.08
C ASN A 78 13.28 -18.91 -3.29
N GLY A 79 13.45 -18.30 -4.47
CA GLY A 79 12.80 -18.71 -5.73
C GLY A 79 11.67 -17.78 -6.16
N ASN A 80 11.10 -17.01 -5.24
CA ASN A 80 10.13 -15.98 -5.57
C ASN A 80 10.83 -14.68 -6.00
N ARG A 81 10.15 -13.94 -6.88
CA ARG A 81 10.57 -12.61 -7.34
C ARG A 81 9.61 -11.56 -6.80
N GLU A 82 10.12 -10.38 -6.50
CA GLU A 82 9.30 -9.18 -6.29
C GLU A 82 8.50 -8.84 -7.55
N LEU A 83 7.18 -8.68 -7.37
CA LEU A 83 6.26 -8.15 -8.36
C LEU A 83 6.02 -6.66 -8.11
N SER A 84 5.76 -6.28 -6.85
CA SER A 84 5.44 -4.91 -6.47
C SER A 84 5.97 -4.61 -5.07
N PHE A 85 6.33 -3.35 -4.83
CA PHE A 85 6.70 -2.82 -3.53
C PHE A 85 6.21 -1.38 -3.43
N LEU A 86 5.34 -1.11 -2.46
CA LEU A 86 4.71 0.19 -2.25
C LEU A 86 4.93 0.67 -0.83
N CYS A 87 5.72 1.73 -0.71
CA CYS A 87 6.05 2.38 0.55
C CYS A 87 5.30 3.71 0.68
N ALA A 88 4.64 3.92 1.80
CA ALA A 88 3.97 5.18 2.11
C ALA A 88 3.77 5.33 3.62
N ASP A 89 3.46 6.54 4.04
CA ASP A 89 2.86 6.81 5.34
C ASP A 89 1.34 6.61 5.18
N TYR A 90 0.87 5.42 5.55
CA TYR A 90 -0.49 4.97 5.23
C TYR A 90 -1.54 5.56 6.19
N ASP A 91 -1.18 5.78 7.44
CA ASP A 91 -2.05 6.33 8.49
C ASP A 91 -1.71 7.77 8.92
N ASN A 92 -0.81 8.42 8.18
CA ASN A 92 -0.40 9.82 8.34
C ASN A 92 0.21 10.11 9.72
N ASP A 93 0.91 9.12 10.30
CA ASP A 93 1.56 9.25 11.61
C ASP A 93 3.02 9.77 11.52
N GLY A 94 3.53 9.97 10.29
CA GLY A 94 4.87 10.41 9.98
C GLY A 94 5.89 9.27 9.82
N THR A 95 5.44 8.02 9.97
CA THR A 95 6.24 6.80 9.79
C THR A 95 5.95 6.17 8.44
N LEU A 96 6.95 5.52 7.84
CA LEU A 96 6.75 4.78 6.60
C LEU A 96 6.46 3.31 6.88
N GLU A 97 5.43 2.78 6.24
CA GLU A 97 5.17 1.35 6.10
C GLU A 97 5.30 0.92 4.64
N ALA A 98 5.33 -0.38 4.43
CA ALA A 98 5.32 -0.93 3.08
C ALA A 98 4.42 -2.15 2.95
N PHE A 99 3.82 -2.26 1.77
CA PHE A 99 3.23 -3.50 1.28
C PHE A 99 4.09 -4.01 0.13
N GLY A 100 4.31 -5.32 0.10
CA GLY A 100 5.10 -5.97 -0.93
C GLY A 100 4.39 -7.19 -1.48
N VAL A 101 4.58 -7.45 -2.76
CA VAL A 101 4.05 -8.66 -3.41
C VAL A 101 5.17 -9.41 -4.11
N SER A 102 5.22 -10.72 -3.89
CA SER A 102 6.16 -11.61 -4.55
C SER A 102 5.44 -12.80 -5.16
N ALA A 103 5.96 -13.38 -6.22
CA ALA A 103 5.43 -14.63 -6.79
C ALA A 103 6.55 -15.59 -7.16
N ASP A 104 6.23 -16.89 -7.15
CA ASP A 104 7.10 -17.92 -7.71
C ASP A 104 7.04 -17.84 -9.24
N GLU A 105 8.13 -17.41 -9.88
CA GLU A 105 8.20 -17.34 -11.35
C GLU A 105 8.60 -18.67 -12.01
N SER A 106 8.95 -19.68 -11.22
CA SER A 106 9.33 -21.01 -11.72
C SER A 106 8.12 -21.83 -12.22
N THR A 107 6.91 -21.44 -11.82
CA THR A 107 5.66 -22.00 -12.33
C THR A 107 5.16 -21.23 -13.56
N ALA A 108 4.34 -21.91 -14.37
CA ALA A 108 3.69 -21.28 -15.51
C ALA A 108 2.87 -20.07 -15.03
N ALA A 109 2.73 -19.03 -15.87
CA ALA A 109 2.11 -17.77 -15.47
C ALA A 109 0.71 -17.95 -14.87
N ASP A 110 -0.03 -18.95 -15.37
CA ASP A 110 -1.37 -19.35 -14.94
C ASP A 110 -1.42 -20.20 -13.67
N GLU A 111 -0.26 -20.53 -13.11
CA GLU A 111 -0.08 -21.35 -11.91
C GLU A 111 0.68 -20.59 -10.81
N ARG A 112 0.92 -19.29 -11.00
CA ARG A 112 1.65 -18.47 -10.04
C ARG A 112 0.77 -18.16 -8.84
N VAL A 113 1.36 -18.33 -7.66
CA VAL A 113 0.77 -17.90 -6.39
C VAL A 113 1.59 -16.72 -5.91
N ALA A 114 0.96 -15.54 -5.80
CA ALA A 114 1.63 -14.44 -5.13
C ALA A 114 1.40 -14.47 -3.63
N LYS A 115 2.31 -13.83 -2.94
CA LYS A 115 2.36 -13.63 -1.50
C LYS A 115 2.39 -12.15 -1.23
N LEU A 116 1.50 -11.71 -0.35
CA LEU A 116 1.43 -10.34 0.14
C LEU A 116 2.17 -10.24 1.46
N TYR A 117 2.85 -9.12 1.66
CA TYR A 117 3.63 -8.83 2.86
C TYR A 117 3.29 -7.43 3.35
N PHE A 118 3.25 -7.28 4.67
CA PHE A 118 3.21 -5.98 5.34
C PHE A 118 4.50 -5.78 6.13
N ILE A 119 5.05 -4.57 6.06
CA ILE A 119 6.23 -4.16 6.81
C ILE A 119 5.90 -2.87 7.55
N ASN A 120 5.92 -2.92 8.88
CA ASN A 120 5.62 -1.75 9.68
C ASN A 120 6.83 -0.80 9.80
N GLY A 121 6.59 0.40 10.33
CA GLY A 121 7.61 1.42 10.58
C GLY A 121 8.75 1.06 11.54
N LYS A 122 8.66 -0.09 12.23
CA LYS A 122 9.74 -0.65 13.06
C LYS A 122 10.56 -1.72 12.34
N GLY A 123 10.21 -2.01 11.08
CA GLY A 123 10.89 -2.99 10.24
C GLY A 123 10.47 -4.45 10.50
N ASN A 124 9.34 -4.67 11.18
CA ASN A 124 8.77 -6.01 11.31
C ASN A 124 8.00 -6.34 10.02
N CYS A 125 8.37 -7.45 9.39
CA CYS A 125 7.72 -7.97 8.19
C CYS A 125 6.87 -9.19 8.52
N GLU A 126 5.65 -9.24 8.00
CA GLU A 126 4.76 -10.39 8.12
C GLU A 126 4.08 -10.71 6.77
N GLU A 127 3.87 -12.00 6.49
CA GLU A 127 3.08 -12.46 5.34
C GLU A 127 1.59 -12.28 5.67
N ILE A 128 0.85 -11.60 4.79
CA ILE A 128 -0.60 -11.41 4.93
C ILE A 128 -1.29 -12.70 4.48
N PRO A 129 -2.03 -13.41 5.35
CA PRO A 129 -2.71 -14.63 4.98
C PRO A 129 -3.85 -14.33 4.00
N TYR A 130 -3.97 -15.19 2.99
CA TYR A 130 -5.12 -15.17 2.09
C TYR A 130 -6.41 -15.48 2.88
N PRO A 131 -7.49 -14.70 2.70
CA PRO A 131 -8.75 -14.96 3.37
C PRO A 131 -9.38 -16.18 2.70
N LYS A 132 -9.18 -17.37 3.28
CA LYS A 132 -9.95 -18.54 2.86
C LYS A 132 -11.41 -18.29 3.22
N LYS A 133 -12.28 -18.00 2.24
CA LYS A 133 -13.72 -18.23 2.44
C LYS A 133 -13.86 -19.74 2.73
N GLU A 134 -14.42 -20.08 3.89
CA GLU A 134 -14.45 -21.45 4.46
C GLU A 134 -15.12 -22.50 3.55
N ASP A 135 -15.81 -22.08 2.49
CA ASP A 135 -16.55 -22.94 1.56
C ASP A 135 -15.88 -23.11 0.17
N PHE A 136 -14.62 -22.72 -0.02
CA PHE A 136 -13.85 -23.17 -1.21
C PHE A 136 -13.44 -24.64 -1.07
N VAL A 137 -14.44 -25.52 -1.16
CA VAL A 137 -14.25 -26.95 -1.36
C VAL A 137 -14.04 -27.16 -2.85
N VAL A 138 -12.79 -27.28 -3.29
CA VAL A 138 -12.25 -28.37 -4.12
C VAL A 138 -10.77 -28.07 -4.39
N GLU A 139 -9.92 -29.07 -4.18
CA GLU A 139 -8.47 -29.12 -4.42
C GLU A 139 -8.04 -28.96 -5.89
N THR A 140 -8.74 -28.15 -6.69
CA THR A 140 -8.26 -27.75 -8.01
C THR A 140 -8.57 -26.28 -8.23
N TRP A 141 -7.50 -25.48 -8.27
CA TRP A 141 -7.41 -24.08 -8.72
C TRP A 141 -7.71 -22.99 -7.67
N VAL A 142 -6.81 -22.82 -6.69
CA VAL A 142 -6.25 -21.47 -6.45
C VAL A 142 -5.03 -21.37 -7.37
N LYS A 143 -5.31 -21.32 -8.67
CA LYS A 143 -4.35 -21.22 -9.78
C LYS A 143 -4.88 -20.06 -10.59
N ASN A 144 -3.99 -19.11 -10.89
CA ASN A 144 -4.33 -17.73 -11.21
C ASN A 144 -4.96 -17.08 -9.97
N ASP A 145 -4.46 -15.96 -9.45
CA ASP A 145 -4.63 -14.72 -10.18
C ASP A 145 -4.03 -13.48 -9.46
N PHE A 146 -2.98 -13.67 -8.65
CA PHE A 146 -2.24 -12.54 -8.08
C PHE A 146 -1.11 -12.09 -9.01
N VAL A 147 -1.44 -11.73 -10.25
CA VAL A 147 -0.46 -11.10 -11.12
C VAL A 147 -1.09 -9.76 -11.51
N GLY A 148 -0.49 -8.69 -11.05
CA GLY A 148 -1.00 -7.32 -11.07
C GLY A 148 0.04 -6.48 -10.32
N ASP A 149 -0.01 -5.16 -10.44
CA ASP A 149 0.76 -4.30 -9.53
C ASP A 149 -0.16 -3.89 -8.38
N GLY A 150 0.41 -3.72 -7.19
CA GLY A 150 -0.34 -3.11 -6.11
C GLY A 150 -0.51 -1.62 -6.39
N GLU A 151 -1.55 -1.04 -5.83
CA GLU A 151 -1.83 0.38 -5.95
C GLU A 151 -2.02 1.02 -4.58
N ILE A 152 -1.68 2.30 -4.48
CA ILE A 152 -2.01 3.12 -3.31
C ILE A 152 -3.23 3.96 -3.68
N VAL A 153 -4.32 3.78 -2.94
CA VAL A 153 -5.56 4.53 -3.10
C VAL A 153 -5.79 5.36 -1.85
N GLY A 154 -5.79 6.68 -1.99
CA GLY A 154 -5.87 7.61 -0.86
C GLY A 154 -5.30 8.98 -1.21
N GLN A 155 -5.66 9.99 -0.43
CA GLN A 155 -5.00 11.30 -0.45
C GLN A 155 -4.80 11.79 0.98
N ASP A 156 -3.67 12.47 1.19
CA ASP A 156 -3.28 13.17 2.42
C ASP A 156 -3.39 12.33 3.71
N ASP A 157 -4.58 12.28 4.30
CA ASP A 157 -4.83 11.82 5.67
C ASP A 157 -4.96 10.29 5.80
N GLU A 158 -5.43 9.58 4.77
CA GLU A 158 -5.56 8.12 4.81
C GLU A 158 -5.28 7.49 3.44
N LYS A 159 -4.42 6.48 3.44
CA LYS A 159 -4.05 5.71 2.24
C LYS A 159 -4.31 4.22 2.46
N PHE A 160 -4.66 3.55 1.38
CA PHE A 160 -4.97 2.13 1.37
C PHE A 160 -4.11 1.45 0.32
N PHE A 161 -3.57 0.29 0.68
CA PHE A 161 -2.97 -0.60 -0.30
C PHE A 161 -4.09 -1.43 -0.94
N VAL A 162 -4.16 -1.41 -2.26
CA VAL A 162 -5.12 -2.15 -3.06
C VAL A 162 -4.39 -3.16 -3.92
N TRP A 163 -4.86 -4.39 -3.89
CA TRP A 163 -4.42 -5.43 -4.81
C TRP A 163 -5.62 -6.07 -5.47
N ILE A 164 -5.65 -6.07 -6.80
CA ILE A 164 -6.71 -6.71 -7.57
C ILE A 164 -6.31 -8.14 -7.91
N GLU A 165 -7.09 -9.12 -7.44
CA GLU A 165 -6.99 -10.48 -7.98
C GLU A 165 -7.62 -10.53 -9.38
N ASN A 166 -7.09 -11.39 -10.23
CA ASN A 166 -7.58 -11.75 -11.56
C ASN A 166 -7.45 -10.66 -12.62
N PHE A 167 -6.50 -9.73 -12.45
CA PHE A 167 -6.23 -8.63 -13.40
C PHE A 167 -7.48 -7.79 -13.78
N GLY A 168 -8.49 -7.70 -12.91
CA GLY A 168 -9.76 -7.03 -13.23
C GLY A 168 -10.66 -7.80 -14.21
N GLY A 169 -10.42 -9.10 -14.40
CA GLY A 169 -11.27 -10.00 -15.18
C GLY A 169 -12.57 -10.40 -14.45
N PRO A 170 -13.46 -11.16 -15.13
CA PRO A 170 -14.69 -11.62 -14.51
C PRO A 170 -14.47 -12.37 -13.19
N GLY A 171 -15.02 -11.85 -12.10
CA GLY A 171 -14.86 -12.44 -10.76
C GLY A 171 -13.59 -11.99 -10.03
N SER A 172 -12.90 -10.97 -10.54
CA SER A 172 -11.88 -10.23 -9.78
C SER A 172 -12.42 -9.70 -8.46
N LEU A 173 -11.54 -9.62 -7.47
CA LEU A 173 -11.80 -8.97 -6.18
C LEU A 173 -10.66 -8.02 -5.82
N ALA A 174 -11.01 -6.85 -5.32
CA ALA A 174 -10.09 -5.92 -4.73
C ALA A 174 -9.82 -6.29 -3.27
N HIS A 175 -8.56 -6.51 -2.93
CA HIS A 175 -8.11 -6.62 -1.56
C HIS A 175 -7.58 -5.27 -1.08
N VAL A 176 -8.39 -4.60 -0.25
CA VAL A 176 -8.14 -3.25 0.25
C VAL A 176 -7.70 -3.30 1.72
N PHE A 177 -6.48 -2.85 1.99
CA PHE A 177 -5.85 -2.86 3.31
C PHE A 177 -5.52 -1.44 3.76
N GLY A 178 -5.82 -1.14 5.02
CA GLY A 178 -5.36 0.07 5.69
C GLY A 178 -4.28 -0.25 6.72
N VAL A 179 -3.70 0.80 7.29
CA VAL A 179 -2.74 0.73 8.41
C VAL A 179 -3.29 1.54 9.56
N LYS A 180 -3.05 1.07 10.79
CA LYS A 180 -3.31 1.81 12.02
C LYS A 180 -2.43 1.28 13.14
N ASP A 181 -1.82 2.19 13.90
CA ASP A 181 -0.98 1.84 15.06
C ASP A 181 0.13 0.82 14.70
N GLY A 182 0.72 0.96 13.51
CA GLY A 182 1.79 0.09 13.00
C GLY A 182 1.35 -1.35 12.67
N LYS A 183 0.06 -1.57 12.42
CA LYS A 183 -0.52 -2.84 11.98
C LYS A 183 -1.38 -2.62 10.74
N TYR A 184 -1.35 -3.58 9.81
CA TYR A 184 -2.33 -3.61 8.73
C TYR A 184 -3.68 -4.12 9.25
N PHE A 185 -4.76 -3.70 8.60
CA PHE A 185 -6.07 -4.31 8.74
C PHE A 185 -6.73 -4.46 7.38
N ARG A 186 -7.63 -5.43 7.27
CA ARG A 186 -8.45 -5.64 6.08
C ARG A 186 -9.72 -4.83 6.23
N THR A 187 -10.02 -3.98 5.26
CA THR A 187 -11.24 -3.15 5.28
C THR A 187 -12.49 -4.00 5.01
N ASN A 188 -13.66 -3.49 5.38
CA ASN A 188 -14.95 -4.18 5.22
C ASN A 188 -15.38 -4.39 3.75
N ILE A 189 -14.77 -3.69 2.79
CA ILE A 189 -15.02 -3.86 1.35
C ILE A 189 -14.00 -4.77 0.66
N SER A 190 -12.97 -5.21 1.38
CA SER A 190 -11.95 -6.10 0.82
C SER A 190 -12.56 -7.46 0.48
N GLY A 191 -12.44 -7.86 -0.78
CA GLY A 191 -13.05 -9.11 -1.26
C GLY A 191 -14.53 -8.98 -1.61
N GLU A 192 -15.08 -7.77 -1.61
CA GLU A 192 -16.50 -7.51 -1.88
C GLU A 192 -16.74 -6.63 -3.13
N VAL A 193 -15.70 -5.91 -3.60
CA VAL A 193 -15.71 -5.15 -4.87
C VAL A 193 -14.67 -5.71 -5.83
N GLU A 194 -14.87 -5.56 -7.14
CA GLU A 194 -13.97 -6.06 -8.20
C GLU A 194 -12.78 -5.12 -8.45
N ASP A 195 -12.97 -3.81 -8.23
CA ASP A 195 -11.95 -2.77 -8.35
C ASP A 195 -12.18 -1.70 -7.26
N PHE A 196 -11.15 -0.90 -6.94
CA PHE A 196 -11.23 0.18 -5.96
C PHE A 196 -10.29 1.35 -6.28
N ALA A 197 -10.83 2.56 -6.36
CA ALA A 197 -10.09 3.77 -6.74
C ALA A 197 -10.65 5.03 -6.04
N ILE A 198 -10.09 6.19 -6.36
CA ILE A 198 -10.64 7.51 -6.01
C ILE A 198 -11.13 8.22 -7.27
N SER A 199 -12.34 8.74 -7.23
CA SER A 199 -12.92 9.55 -8.31
C SER A 199 -12.37 10.99 -8.32
N GLU A 200 -12.61 11.71 -9.41
CA GLU A 200 -12.14 13.10 -9.59
C GLU A 200 -12.67 14.07 -8.52
N ASP A 201 -13.84 13.79 -7.94
CA ASP A 201 -14.45 14.54 -6.85
C ASP A 201 -13.97 14.10 -5.46
N GLY A 202 -13.00 13.18 -5.38
CA GLY A 202 -12.36 12.75 -4.14
C GLY A 202 -13.10 11.67 -3.36
N LEU A 203 -14.15 11.07 -3.94
CA LEU A 203 -14.85 9.95 -3.32
C LEU A 203 -14.12 8.63 -3.60
N TYR A 204 -14.18 7.71 -2.65
CA TYR A 204 -13.75 6.34 -2.90
C TYR A 204 -14.80 5.62 -3.74
N VAL A 205 -14.37 4.90 -4.76
CA VAL A 205 -15.25 4.20 -5.70
C VAL A 205 -14.81 2.75 -5.83
N GLY A 206 -15.71 1.84 -5.51
CA GLY A 206 -15.58 0.42 -5.82
C GLY A 206 -16.46 0.05 -7.00
N THR A 207 -16.11 -1.01 -7.72
CA THR A 207 -16.96 -1.53 -8.82
C THR A 207 -17.45 -2.94 -8.50
N THR A 208 -18.68 -3.26 -8.88
CA THR A 208 -19.14 -4.65 -8.98
C THR A 208 -19.76 -4.88 -10.34
N SER A 209 -19.86 -6.14 -10.75
CA SER A 209 -20.56 -6.50 -11.98
C SER A 209 -21.77 -7.39 -11.71
N PHE A 210 -22.75 -7.32 -12.60
CA PHE A 210 -23.90 -8.20 -12.60
C PHE A 210 -24.33 -8.53 -14.03
N PHE A 211 -25.00 -9.66 -14.20
CA PHE A 211 -25.63 -9.99 -15.47
C PHE A 211 -27.08 -9.54 -15.43
N LYS A 212 -27.47 -8.73 -16.40
CA LYS A 212 -28.87 -8.39 -16.60
C LYS A 212 -29.66 -9.63 -16.97
N ASP A 213 -30.94 -9.65 -16.62
CA ASP A 213 -31.83 -10.74 -16.99
C ASP A 213 -31.78 -10.96 -18.52
N ILE A 214 -31.53 -12.20 -18.93
CA ILE A 214 -31.42 -12.60 -20.34
C ILE A 214 -32.72 -12.37 -21.10
N ASP A 215 -33.85 -12.35 -20.39
CA ASP A 215 -35.17 -12.09 -20.95
C ASP A 215 -35.51 -10.58 -20.98
N SER A 216 -34.60 -9.70 -20.53
CA SER A 216 -34.76 -8.25 -20.64
C SER A 216 -34.67 -7.81 -22.10
N PRO A 217 -35.60 -6.96 -22.61
CA PRO A 217 -35.49 -6.40 -23.96
C PRO A 217 -34.24 -5.52 -24.14
N ASP A 218 -33.62 -5.09 -23.03
CA ASP A 218 -32.41 -4.28 -22.98
C ASP A 218 -31.19 -5.09 -22.50
N PHE A 219 -31.16 -6.41 -22.75
CA PHE A 219 -30.02 -7.26 -22.37
C PHE A 219 -28.73 -6.82 -23.08
N ALA A 220 -27.78 -6.30 -22.29
CA ALA A 220 -26.47 -5.85 -22.75
C ALA A 220 -25.33 -6.80 -22.35
N GLY A 221 -25.63 -7.93 -21.68
CA GLY A 221 -24.63 -8.83 -21.11
C GLY A 221 -24.25 -8.47 -19.67
N ARG A 222 -22.95 -8.35 -19.41
CA ARG A 222 -22.41 -7.92 -18.11
C ARG A 222 -22.53 -6.40 -18.00
N GLU A 223 -23.18 -5.93 -16.95
CA GLU A 223 -23.25 -4.52 -16.56
C GLU A 223 -22.41 -4.29 -15.29
N TRP A 224 -22.09 -3.03 -15.03
CA TRP A 224 -21.25 -2.61 -13.90
C TRP A 224 -22.00 -1.64 -13.00
N MET A 225 -21.78 -1.75 -11.70
CA MET A 225 -22.28 -0.86 -10.67
C MET A 225 -21.09 -0.14 -10.04
N LEU A 226 -21.14 1.18 -9.97
CA LEU A 226 -20.22 2.00 -9.20
C LEU A 226 -20.79 2.18 -7.80
N HIS A 227 -19.99 1.89 -6.79
CA HIS A 227 -20.32 2.07 -5.37
C HIS A 227 -19.44 3.18 -4.81
N TYR A 228 -20.05 4.22 -4.26
CA TYR A 228 -19.34 5.36 -3.70
C TYR A 228 -19.31 5.28 -2.18
N PHE A 229 -18.14 5.47 -1.60
CA PHE A 229 -17.89 5.30 -0.17
C PHE A 229 -17.28 6.55 0.47
N ASN A 230 -17.61 6.75 1.74
CA ASN A 230 -16.81 7.55 2.66
C ASN A 230 -16.05 6.60 3.59
N TYR A 231 -14.84 6.97 3.97
CA TYR A 231 -14.11 6.25 5.02
C TYR A 231 -14.45 6.81 6.41
N ASP A 232 -14.87 5.95 7.33
CA ASP A 232 -15.09 6.26 8.74
C ASP A 232 -13.88 5.77 9.56
N ASN A 233 -12.91 6.67 9.79
CA ASN A 233 -11.68 6.38 10.53
C ASN A 233 -11.90 6.04 12.02
N THR A 234 -13.11 6.26 12.56
CA THR A 234 -13.45 5.86 13.93
C THR A 234 -13.79 4.37 14.03
N LYS A 235 -14.26 3.78 12.92
CA LYS A 235 -14.59 2.36 12.81
C LYS A 235 -13.61 1.55 11.96
N ASP A 236 -12.75 2.25 11.22
CA ASP A 236 -11.86 1.68 10.22
C ASP A 236 -12.64 0.98 9.08
N GLU A 237 -13.77 1.57 8.69
CA GLU A 237 -14.72 1.01 7.72
C GLU A 237 -15.09 2.00 6.61
N PHE A 238 -15.29 1.49 5.40
CA PHE A 238 -15.95 2.22 4.32
C PHE A 238 -17.47 2.13 4.47
N ILE A 239 -18.13 3.28 4.43
CA ILE A 239 -19.58 3.41 4.48
C ILE A 239 -20.07 3.79 3.09
N GLU A 240 -20.86 2.91 2.47
CA GLU A 240 -21.48 3.19 1.18
C GLU A 240 -22.48 4.34 1.31
N ILE A 241 -22.37 5.32 0.43
CA ILE A 241 -23.21 6.52 0.39
C ILE A 241 -24.28 6.37 -0.71
N ARG A 242 -23.88 5.83 -1.85
CA ARG A 242 -24.73 5.64 -3.03
C ARG A 242 -24.11 4.62 -3.98
N SER A 243 -24.96 4.07 -4.84
CA SER A 243 -24.56 3.23 -5.97
C SER A 243 -25.30 3.62 -7.23
N GLU A 244 -24.65 3.50 -8.38
CA GLU A 244 -25.27 3.76 -9.68
C GLU A 244 -24.66 2.88 -10.79
N PRO A 245 -25.44 2.56 -11.84
CA PRO A 245 -24.88 1.88 -13.01
C PRO A 245 -23.72 2.69 -13.59
N ALA A 246 -22.64 2.02 -13.98
CA ALA A 246 -21.56 2.68 -14.70
C ALA A 246 -22.08 3.13 -16.08
N ASP A 247 -21.92 4.41 -16.39
CA ASP A 247 -22.17 4.90 -17.75
C ASP A 247 -21.12 4.30 -18.70
N VAL A 248 -21.57 3.49 -19.67
CA VAL A 248 -20.72 2.83 -20.68
C VAL A 248 -20.72 3.58 -22.00
#